data_AF-A0A7X9S0S2-F1
#
_entry.id   AF-A0A7X9S0S2-F1
#
_cell.length_a   1.000
_cell.length_b   1.000
_cell.length_c   1.000
_cell.angle_alpha   90.00
_cell.angle_beta   90.00
_cell.angle_gamma   90.00
#
_symmetry.space_group_name_H-M   'P 1'
#
loop_
_entity.id
_entity.type
_entity.pdbx_description
1 polymer ?
#
loop_
_entity_poly.entity_id
_entity_poly.type
_entity_poly.pdbx_seq_one_letter_code
_entity_poly.pdbx_strand_id
1 'polypeptide(L)'
;MKLLTVILFLFTFTANRINETNDELAKKLIEEIRFVKYNDEFDKDDFFRVNNLLVEYEIAGRFDFLKNSHEYKELIHDLFNSTNETKRVFAYRLIGIIQDADFNDELIDRINSDEPTLLKTWSTMAVMANKVSSASDDLFRILSSSSSGLPLDILIDKYVAYDTKAVKSSCWKFIDSKDISEQIMAIQILANFEQDVNLQKKLIEFVEQWKDEYKGWVISSMALQKMSQLKPILSKYYEIEFLKEIIIEALEISPSEEDNNYAEALKSKMD
;
A
#
# COMPACT_ATOMS: atom_id res chain seq x y z
N MET A 1 -17.83 49.98 4.78
CA MET A 1 -18.51 48.97 3.93
C MET A 1 -17.84 48.82 2.56
N LYS A 2 -16.53 48.53 2.51
CA LYS A 2 -15.77 48.30 1.26
C LYS A 2 -14.65 47.23 1.37
N LEU A 3 -14.54 46.55 2.52
CA LEU A 3 -13.55 45.49 2.72
C LEU A 3 -14.10 44.07 2.42
N LEU A 4 -15.43 43.90 2.43
CA LEU A 4 -16.06 42.60 2.20
C LEU A 4 -16.09 42.16 0.72
N THR A 5 -16.02 43.12 -0.22
CA THR A 5 -16.19 42.84 -1.66
C THR A 5 -14.89 42.37 -2.34
N VAL A 6 -13.72 42.73 -1.79
CA VAL A 6 -12.42 42.37 -2.37
C VAL A 6 -12.00 40.94 -1.98
N ILE A 7 -12.43 40.47 -0.80
CA ILE A 7 -12.15 39.09 -0.35
C ILE A 7 -13.00 38.07 -1.13
N LEU A 8 -14.23 38.41 -1.53
CA LEU A 8 -15.05 37.53 -2.38
C LEU A 8 -14.50 37.39 -3.81
N PHE A 9 -13.84 38.43 -4.34
CA PHE A 9 -13.29 38.41 -5.70
C PHE A 9 -11.96 37.64 -5.82
N LEU A 10 -11.19 37.57 -4.74
CA LEU A 10 -9.94 36.79 -4.69
C LEU A 10 -10.19 35.28 -4.54
N PHE A 11 -11.27 34.89 -3.85
CA PHE A 11 -11.69 33.48 -3.77
C PHE A 11 -12.31 32.96 -5.07
N THR A 12 -13.00 33.80 -5.84
CA THR A 12 -13.53 33.39 -7.15
C THR A 12 -12.45 33.31 -8.23
N PHE A 13 -11.41 34.13 -8.17
CA PHE A 13 -10.33 34.11 -9.17
C PHE A 13 -9.38 32.90 -9.01
N THR A 14 -9.10 32.46 -7.79
CA THR A 14 -8.29 31.25 -7.53
C THR A 14 -9.10 29.98 -7.76
N ALA A 15 -10.38 29.96 -7.41
CA ALA A 15 -11.28 28.86 -7.75
C ALA A 15 -11.50 28.75 -9.27
N ASN A 16 -11.62 29.86 -10.01
CA ASN A 16 -11.76 29.84 -11.46
C ASN A 16 -10.49 29.41 -12.18
N ARG A 17 -9.29 29.79 -11.72
CA ARG A 17 -8.03 29.33 -12.35
C ARG A 17 -7.76 27.84 -12.12
N ILE A 18 -8.11 27.32 -10.94
CA ILE A 18 -8.03 25.88 -10.64
C ILE A 18 -9.11 25.11 -11.42
N ASN A 19 -10.31 25.67 -11.57
CA ASN A 19 -11.38 25.07 -12.38
C ASN A 19 -11.06 25.08 -13.89
N GLU A 20 -10.45 26.15 -14.42
CA GLU A 20 -10.05 26.23 -15.83
C GLU A 20 -8.98 25.18 -16.19
N THR A 21 -8.00 24.93 -15.31
CA THR A 21 -7.03 23.84 -15.50
C THR A 21 -7.66 22.45 -15.37
N ASN A 22 -8.68 22.30 -14.51
CA ASN A 22 -9.32 21.01 -14.25
C ASN A 22 -10.27 20.58 -15.37
N ASP A 23 -11.04 21.50 -15.94
CA ASP A 23 -11.92 21.19 -17.08
C ASP A 23 -11.10 20.87 -18.34
N GLU A 24 -9.94 21.50 -18.50
CA GLU A 24 -9.01 21.18 -19.59
C GLU A 24 -8.40 19.78 -19.42
N LEU A 25 -7.93 19.44 -18.21
CA LEU A 25 -7.43 18.09 -17.89
C LEU A 25 -8.50 17.02 -18.13
N ALA A 26 -9.73 17.29 -17.72
CA ALA A 26 -10.82 16.34 -17.89
C ALA A 26 -11.20 16.14 -19.36
N LYS A 27 -11.18 17.20 -20.17
CA LYS A 27 -11.36 17.11 -21.64
C LYS A 27 -10.25 16.31 -22.30
N LYS A 28 -8.98 16.58 -21.95
CA LYS A 28 -7.84 15.80 -22.44
C LYS A 28 -8.01 14.32 -22.08
N LEU A 29 -8.43 14.02 -20.85
CA LEU A 29 -8.63 12.65 -20.43
C LEU A 29 -9.78 11.95 -21.20
N ILE A 30 -10.86 12.66 -21.50
CA ILE A 30 -11.93 12.15 -22.39
C ILE A 30 -11.37 11.81 -23.78
N GLU A 31 -10.52 12.67 -24.34
CA GLU A 31 -9.85 12.41 -25.62
C GLU A 31 -8.95 11.17 -25.55
N GLU A 32 -8.19 11.02 -24.46
CA GLU A 32 -7.36 9.83 -24.24
C GLU A 32 -8.18 8.55 -24.08
N ILE A 33 -9.32 8.59 -23.38
CA ILE A 33 -10.22 7.43 -23.26
C ILE A 33 -10.70 6.96 -24.65
N ARG A 34 -11.09 7.91 -25.51
CA ARG A 34 -11.48 7.61 -26.89
C ARG A 34 -10.30 7.06 -27.69
N PHE A 35 -9.11 7.66 -27.58
CA PHE A 35 -7.89 7.16 -28.23
C PHE A 35 -7.62 5.70 -27.82
N VAL A 36 -7.62 5.39 -26.52
CA VAL A 36 -7.36 4.05 -26.01
C VAL A 36 -8.40 3.04 -26.55
N LYS A 37 -9.68 3.44 -26.61
CA LYS A 37 -10.73 2.58 -27.16
C LYS A 37 -10.44 2.19 -28.60
N TYR A 38 -10.18 3.16 -29.46
CA TYR A 38 -10.09 2.95 -30.91
C TYR A 38 -8.68 2.59 -31.42
N ASN A 39 -7.64 2.68 -30.58
CA ASN A 39 -6.31 2.23 -30.92
C ASN A 39 -6.15 0.73 -30.59
N ASP A 40 -6.23 -0.14 -31.58
CA ASP A 40 -6.05 -1.59 -31.37
C ASP A 40 -4.62 -1.97 -30.95
N GLU A 41 -3.64 -1.15 -31.32
CA GLU A 41 -2.22 -1.32 -31.00
C GLU A 41 -1.81 -0.63 -29.69
N PHE A 42 -2.77 -0.21 -28.86
CA PHE A 42 -2.48 0.46 -27.59
C PHE A 42 -1.54 -0.38 -26.71
N ASP A 43 -0.35 0.15 -26.47
CA ASP A 43 0.76 -0.56 -25.84
C ASP A 43 1.19 0.08 -24.50
N LYS A 44 2.27 -0.45 -23.91
CA LYS A 44 2.77 0.02 -22.62
C LYS A 44 3.26 1.46 -22.65
N ASP A 45 3.87 1.91 -23.75
CA ASP A 45 4.38 3.27 -23.85
C ASP A 45 3.22 4.27 -23.95
N ASP A 46 2.18 3.90 -24.70
CA ASP A 46 0.92 4.64 -24.70
C ASP A 46 0.30 4.70 -23.30
N PHE A 47 0.26 3.58 -22.57
CA PHE A 47 -0.26 3.55 -21.21
C PHE A 47 0.51 4.49 -20.28
N PHE A 48 1.84 4.46 -20.27
CA PHE A 48 2.61 5.32 -19.38
C PHE A 48 2.43 6.81 -19.71
N ARG A 49 2.32 7.15 -21.00
CA ARG A 49 1.99 8.52 -21.42
C ARG A 49 0.65 8.97 -20.84
N VAL A 50 -0.40 8.16 -20.97
CA VAL A 50 -1.74 8.49 -20.46
C VAL A 50 -1.77 8.45 -18.92
N ASN A 51 -1.03 7.54 -18.29
CA ASN A 51 -0.99 7.43 -16.84
C ASN A 51 -0.43 8.68 -16.16
N ASN A 52 0.49 9.42 -16.80
CA ASN A 52 0.95 10.70 -16.28
C ASN A 52 -0.20 11.72 -16.19
N LEU A 53 -1.06 11.79 -17.21
CA LEU A 53 -2.26 12.63 -17.19
C LEU A 53 -3.25 12.18 -16.09
N LEU A 54 -3.40 10.87 -15.90
CA LEU A 54 -4.22 10.30 -14.84
C LEU A 54 -3.72 10.65 -13.43
N VAL A 55 -2.40 10.71 -13.22
CA VAL A 55 -1.81 11.15 -11.95
C VAL A 55 -2.10 12.63 -11.70
N GLU A 56 -1.95 13.49 -12.70
CA GLU A 56 -2.30 14.91 -12.59
C GLU A 56 -3.79 15.09 -12.26
N TYR A 57 -4.65 14.31 -12.91
CA TYR A 57 -6.09 14.33 -12.66
C TYR A 57 -6.45 13.86 -11.25
N GLU A 58 -5.78 12.81 -10.73
CA GLU A 58 -5.97 12.33 -9.37
C GLU A 58 -5.58 13.40 -8.33
N ILE A 59 -4.46 14.09 -8.54
CA ILE A 59 -4.02 15.21 -7.69
C ILE A 59 -5.02 16.36 -7.71
N ALA A 60 -5.66 16.63 -8.85
CA ALA A 60 -6.68 17.66 -8.98
C ALA A 60 -8.00 17.34 -8.23
N GLY A 61 -8.25 16.06 -7.88
CA GLY A 61 -9.31 15.64 -6.97
C GLY A 61 -10.75 15.83 -7.48
N ARG A 62 -10.98 15.79 -8.80
CA ARG A 62 -12.29 16.10 -9.43
C ARG A 62 -12.92 14.91 -10.16
N PHE A 63 -13.00 13.77 -9.49
CA PHE A 63 -13.44 12.47 -10.02
C PHE A 63 -14.85 12.43 -10.62
N ASP A 64 -15.76 13.26 -10.12
CA ASP A 64 -17.17 13.26 -10.51
C ASP A 64 -17.39 13.57 -11.99
N PHE A 65 -16.53 14.39 -12.59
CA PHE A 65 -16.67 14.75 -14.00
C PHE A 65 -16.45 13.51 -14.89
N LEU A 66 -15.35 12.78 -14.65
CA LEU A 66 -15.03 11.58 -15.43
C LEU A 66 -16.06 10.48 -15.17
N LYS A 67 -16.41 10.25 -13.90
CA LYS A 67 -17.41 9.25 -13.50
C LYS A 67 -18.76 9.45 -14.17
N ASN A 68 -19.15 10.71 -14.42
CA ASN A 68 -20.42 11.03 -15.05
C ASN A 68 -20.33 11.21 -16.58
N SER A 69 -19.12 11.19 -17.15
CA SER A 69 -18.94 11.31 -18.60
C SER A 69 -19.57 10.15 -19.35
N HIS A 70 -20.06 10.45 -20.55
CA HIS A 70 -20.64 9.43 -21.44
C HIS A 70 -19.56 8.42 -21.86
N GLU A 71 -18.36 8.92 -22.13
CA GLU A 71 -17.22 8.13 -22.61
C GLU A 71 -16.75 7.11 -21.58
N TYR A 72 -16.68 7.49 -20.30
CA TYR A 72 -16.38 6.52 -19.26
C TYR A 72 -17.44 5.42 -19.21
N LYS A 73 -18.72 5.80 -19.04
CA LYS A 73 -19.83 4.86 -18.85
C LYS A 73 -20.03 3.92 -20.03
N GLU A 74 -19.83 4.40 -21.25
CA GLU A 74 -20.00 3.60 -22.46
C GLU A 74 -18.83 2.63 -22.67
N LEU A 75 -17.61 3.03 -22.32
CA LEU A 75 -16.41 2.32 -22.77
C LEU A 75 -15.76 1.46 -21.69
N ILE A 76 -16.03 1.71 -20.40
CA ILE A 76 -15.25 1.08 -19.33
C ILE A 76 -15.42 -0.44 -19.29
N HIS A 77 -16.62 -0.98 -19.52
CA HIS A 77 -16.83 -2.43 -19.56
C HIS A 77 -16.08 -3.10 -20.71
N ASP A 78 -16.02 -2.44 -21.88
CA ASP A 78 -15.28 -2.95 -23.03
C ASP A 78 -13.77 -2.94 -22.77
N LEU A 79 -13.26 -1.87 -22.17
CA LEU A 79 -11.84 -1.74 -21.82
C LEU A 79 -11.45 -2.77 -20.74
N PHE A 80 -12.30 -2.95 -19.72
CA PHE A 80 -12.10 -3.89 -18.63
C PHE A 80 -12.05 -5.36 -19.11
N ASN A 81 -12.81 -5.69 -20.15
CA ASN A 81 -12.89 -7.03 -20.74
C ASN A 81 -12.08 -7.19 -22.03
N SER A 82 -11.24 -6.21 -22.37
CA SER A 82 -10.43 -6.22 -23.58
C SER A 82 -9.46 -7.40 -23.61
N THR A 83 -9.27 -7.99 -24.80
CA THR A 83 -8.20 -8.97 -25.05
C THR A 83 -6.81 -8.34 -25.02
N ASN A 84 -6.70 -7.04 -25.32
CA ASN A 84 -5.48 -6.26 -25.14
C ASN A 84 -5.29 -5.98 -23.63
N GLU A 85 -4.21 -6.52 -23.06
CA GLU A 85 -3.85 -6.39 -21.65
C GLU A 85 -3.63 -4.93 -21.23
N THR A 86 -3.00 -4.12 -22.07
CA THR A 86 -2.72 -2.73 -21.75
C THR A 86 -4.00 -1.89 -21.65
N LYS A 87 -5.02 -2.19 -22.48
CA LYS A 87 -6.35 -1.57 -22.33
C LYS A 87 -7.01 -1.96 -21.01
N ARG A 88 -6.85 -3.22 -20.57
CA ARG A 88 -7.33 -3.66 -19.24
C ARG A 88 -6.61 -2.95 -18.10
N VAL A 89 -5.29 -2.81 -18.19
CA VAL A 89 -4.49 -2.01 -17.24
C VAL A 89 -5.02 -0.59 -17.13
N PHE A 90 -5.28 0.07 -18.27
CA PHE A 90 -5.86 1.40 -18.31
C PHE A 90 -7.25 1.45 -17.66
N ALA A 91 -8.10 0.44 -17.90
CA ALA A 91 -9.41 0.33 -17.27
C ALA A 91 -9.29 0.24 -15.73
N TYR A 92 -8.41 -0.62 -15.20
CA TYR A 92 -8.20 -0.73 -13.76
C TYR A 92 -7.75 0.59 -13.15
N ARG A 93 -6.83 1.29 -13.83
CA ARG A 93 -6.38 2.61 -13.39
C ARG A 93 -7.51 3.63 -13.36
N LEU A 94 -8.34 3.69 -14.39
CA LEU A 94 -9.51 4.58 -14.43
C LEU A 94 -10.49 4.28 -13.29
N ILE A 95 -10.87 3.01 -13.12
CA ILE A 95 -11.80 2.56 -12.06
C ILE A 95 -11.29 2.98 -10.69
N GLY A 96 -10.00 2.73 -10.40
CA GLY A 96 -9.40 3.08 -9.12
C GLY A 96 -9.35 4.59 -8.86
N ILE A 97 -9.05 5.41 -9.88
CA ILE A 97 -9.02 6.87 -9.73
C ILE A 97 -10.38 7.42 -9.35
N ILE A 98 -11.42 7.00 -10.05
CA ILE A 98 -12.77 7.52 -9.80
C ILE A 98 -13.53 6.78 -8.70
N GLN A 99 -12.89 5.76 -8.12
CA GLN A 99 -13.44 4.90 -7.09
C GLN A 99 -14.78 4.29 -7.52
N ASP A 100 -14.79 3.63 -8.67
CA ASP A 100 -16.01 3.02 -9.19
C ASP A 100 -16.30 1.68 -8.50
N ALA A 101 -17.25 1.71 -7.56
CA ALA A 101 -17.63 0.56 -6.77
C ALA A 101 -18.38 -0.52 -7.57
N ASP A 102 -18.91 -0.18 -8.75
CA ASP A 102 -19.65 -1.12 -9.60
C ASP A 102 -18.76 -2.26 -10.14
N PHE A 103 -17.43 -2.10 -10.05
CA PHE A 103 -16.44 -3.09 -10.48
C PHE A 103 -15.74 -3.82 -9.33
N ASN A 104 -16.18 -3.64 -8.08
CA ASN A 104 -15.45 -4.17 -6.92
C ASN A 104 -15.33 -5.70 -6.94
N ASP A 105 -16.41 -6.40 -7.28
CA ASP A 105 -16.43 -7.87 -7.30
C ASP A 105 -15.53 -8.38 -8.44
N GLU A 106 -15.64 -7.79 -9.62
CA GLU A 106 -14.78 -8.16 -10.75
C GLU A 106 -13.32 -7.83 -10.48
N LEU A 107 -12.99 -6.72 -9.82
CA LEU A 107 -11.62 -6.39 -9.43
C LEU A 107 -11.03 -7.40 -8.45
N ILE A 108 -11.83 -7.92 -7.50
CA ILE A 108 -11.42 -9.02 -6.62
C ILE A 108 -11.10 -10.26 -7.46
N ASP A 109 -11.92 -10.59 -8.45
CA ASP A 109 -11.62 -11.69 -9.35
C ASP A 109 -10.34 -11.44 -10.16
N ARG A 110 -10.10 -10.19 -10.60
CA ARG A 110 -8.89 -9.82 -11.36
C ARG A 110 -7.61 -9.91 -10.55
N ILE A 111 -7.58 -9.48 -9.29
CA ILE A 111 -6.35 -9.61 -8.47
C ILE A 111 -5.93 -11.07 -8.26
N ASN A 112 -6.91 -11.99 -8.29
CA ASN A 112 -6.71 -13.42 -8.13
C ASN A 112 -6.45 -14.17 -9.45
N SER A 113 -6.85 -13.62 -10.59
CA SER A 113 -6.76 -14.30 -11.91
C SER A 113 -5.76 -13.70 -12.90
N ASP A 114 -5.41 -12.42 -12.77
CA ASP A 114 -4.42 -11.80 -13.64
C ASP A 114 -2.99 -12.23 -13.25
N GLU A 115 -2.28 -12.76 -14.24
CA GLU A 115 -0.87 -13.19 -14.11
C GLU A 115 0.14 -12.09 -14.45
N PRO A 116 -0.04 -11.28 -15.52
CA PRO A 116 0.95 -10.26 -15.86
C PRO A 116 1.09 -9.22 -14.75
N THR A 117 2.34 -8.96 -14.34
CA THR A 117 2.68 -8.04 -13.24
C THR A 117 1.99 -6.69 -13.34
N LEU A 118 1.91 -6.10 -14.54
CA LEU A 118 1.29 -4.80 -14.74
C LEU A 118 -0.22 -4.84 -14.49
N LEU A 119 -0.92 -5.88 -14.96
CA LEU A 119 -2.34 -6.08 -14.67
C LEU A 119 -2.58 -6.25 -13.18
N LYS A 120 -1.84 -7.16 -12.56
CA LYS A 120 -1.97 -7.46 -11.13
C LYS A 120 -1.66 -6.26 -10.24
N THR A 121 -0.67 -5.44 -10.61
CA THR A 121 -0.35 -4.18 -9.92
C THR A 121 -1.55 -3.24 -9.95
N TRP A 122 -2.11 -2.98 -11.14
CA TRP A 122 -3.16 -1.96 -11.27
C TRP A 122 -4.53 -2.43 -10.79
N SER A 123 -4.86 -3.73 -10.89
CA SER A 123 -6.07 -4.27 -10.24
C SER A 123 -5.94 -4.20 -8.72
N THR A 124 -4.78 -4.54 -8.15
CA THR A 124 -4.51 -4.40 -6.70
C THR A 124 -4.63 -2.95 -6.25
N MET A 125 -4.05 -2.00 -6.99
CA MET A 125 -4.19 -0.58 -6.70
C MET A 125 -5.64 -0.10 -6.76
N ALA A 126 -6.42 -0.58 -7.74
CA ALA A 126 -7.82 -0.22 -7.87
C ALA A 126 -8.67 -0.75 -6.70
N VAL A 127 -8.48 -2.01 -6.30
CA VAL A 127 -9.14 -2.60 -5.11
C VAL A 127 -8.85 -1.77 -3.86
N MET A 128 -7.60 -1.40 -3.64
CA MET A 128 -7.20 -0.57 -2.49
C MET A 128 -7.80 0.84 -2.59
N ALA A 129 -7.78 1.47 -3.77
CA ALA A 129 -8.35 2.81 -3.98
C ALA A 129 -9.87 2.83 -3.71
N ASN A 130 -10.58 1.78 -4.12
CA ASN A 130 -12.01 1.60 -3.89
C ASN A 130 -12.35 1.20 -2.45
N LYS A 131 -11.34 0.96 -1.61
CA LYS A 131 -11.47 0.54 -0.21
C LYS A 131 -12.30 -0.72 -0.01
N VAL A 132 -12.08 -1.72 -0.86
CA VAL A 132 -12.83 -2.98 -0.80
C VAL A 132 -12.33 -3.84 0.37
N SER A 133 -12.92 -3.66 1.55
CA SER A 133 -12.48 -4.32 2.80
C SER A 133 -12.49 -5.85 2.71
N SER A 134 -13.43 -6.44 1.97
CA SER A 134 -13.55 -7.89 1.78
C SER A 134 -12.36 -8.51 1.05
N ALA A 135 -11.61 -7.72 0.28
CA ALA A 135 -10.44 -8.17 -0.47
C ALA A 135 -9.15 -8.24 0.37
N SER A 136 -9.20 -7.83 1.65
CA SER A 136 -8.00 -7.65 2.48
C SER A 136 -7.14 -8.92 2.59
N ASP A 137 -7.78 -10.08 2.74
CA ASP A 137 -7.06 -11.36 2.82
C ASP A 137 -6.34 -11.71 1.52
N ASP A 138 -6.97 -11.45 0.37
CA ASP A 138 -6.38 -11.73 -0.94
C ASP A 138 -5.22 -10.79 -1.22
N LEU A 139 -5.40 -9.49 -0.94
CA LEU A 139 -4.34 -8.49 -1.00
C LEU A 139 -3.15 -8.88 -0.11
N PHE A 140 -3.42 -9.32 1.12
CA PHE A 140 -2.37 -9.76 2.05
C PHE A 140 -1.55 -10.90 1.46
N ARG A 141 -2.19 -11.93 0.90
CA ARG A 141 -1.49 -13.08 0.28
C ARG A 141 -0.69 -12.69 -0.96
N ILE A 142 -1.24 -11.81 -1.79
CA ILE A 142 -0.55 -11.30 -2.97
C ILE A 142 0.75 -10.58 -2.57
N LEU A 143 0.68 -9.75 -1.54
CA LEU A 143 1.80 -8.90 -1.10
C LEU A 143 2.84 -9.65 -0.26
N SER A 144 2.44 -10.72 0.44
CA SER A 144 3.38 -11.59 1.17
C SER A 144 4.10 -12.59 0.25
N SER A 145 3.63 -12.79 -0.97
CA SER A 145 4.25 -13.71 -1.93
C SER A 145 5.57 -13.16 -2.49
N SER A 146 6.66 -13.87 -2.21
CA SER A 146 8.01 -13.57 -2.72
C SER A 146 8.16 -13.69 -4.24
N SER A 147 7.24 -14.35 -4.92
CA SER A 147 7.23 -14.54 -6.37
C SER A 147 6.29 -13.59 -7.13
N SER A 148 5.70 -12.60 -6.45
CA SER A 148 4.67 -11.75 -7.05
C SER A 148 5.20 -10.83 -8.17
N GLY A 149 6.50 -10.50 -8.16
CA GLY A 149 7.11 -9.56 -9.11
C GLY A 149 6.56 -8.13 -9.00
N LEU A 150 5.77 -7.84 -7.97
CA LEU A 150 5.09 -6.57 -7.77
C LEU A 150 6.01 -5.51 -7.14
N PRO A 151 5.71 -4.20 -7.32
CA PRO A 151 6.38 -3.13 -6.60
C PRO A 151 5.91 -3.09 -5.13
N LEU A 152 6.37 -4.07 -4.33
CA LEU A 152 5.88 -4.34 -2.98
C LEU A 152 6.08 -3.16 -2.02
N ASP A 153 7.15 -2.40 -2.16
CA ASP A 153 7.43 -1.19 -1.38
C ASP A 153 6.27 -0.18 -1.47
N ILE A 154 5.81 0.11 -2.69
CA ILE A 154 4.71 1.05 -2.92
C ILE A 154 3.36 0.44 -2.51
N LEU A 155 3.15 -0.84 -2.77
CA LEU A 155 1.86 -1.48 -2.55
C LEU A 155 1.60 -1.79 -1.08
N ILE A 156 2.62 -2.12 -0.29
CA ILE A 156 2.47 -2.37 1.15
C ILE A 156 2.05 -1.09 1.87
N ASP A 157 2.68 0.05 1.56
CA ASP A 157 2.28 1.34 2.14
C ASP A 157 0.82 1.69 1.83
N LYS A 158 0.39 1.45 0.59
CA LYS A 158 -1.02 1.61 0.19
C LYS A 158 -1.94 0.62 0.90
N TYR A 159 -1.50 -0.63 1.05
CA TYR A 159 -2.24 -1.66 1.77
C TYR A 159 -2.45 -1.30 3.24
N VAL A 160 -1.43 -0.78 3.92
CA VAL A 160 -1.57 -0.37 5.32
C VAL A 160 -2.56 0.81 5.47
N ALA A 161 -2.61 1.70 4.48
CA ALA A 161 -3.41 2.93 4.52
C ALA A 161 -4.87 2.78 4.05
N TYR A 162 -5.23 1.78 3.23
CA TYR A 162 -6.54 1.77 2.57
C TYR A 162 -7.72 1.48 3.51
N ASP A 163 -7.57 0.49 4.39
CA ASP A 163 -8.54 0.12 5.44
C ASP A 163 -7.80 -0.54 6.61
N THR A 164 -7.38 0.28 7.56
CA THR A 164 -6.63 -0.16 8.75
C THR A 164 -7.34 -1.27 9.53
N LYS A 165 -8.68 -1.28 9.59
CA LYS A 165 -9.41 -2.29 10.34
C LYS A 165 -9.36 -3.64 9.64
N ALA A 166 -9.62 -3.65 8.33
CA ALA A 166 -9.52 -4.87 7.52
C ALA A 166 -8.09 -5.42 7.54
N VAL A 167 -7.10 -4.55 7.35
CA VAL A 167 -5.66 -4.90 7.38
C VAL A 167 -5.26 -5.55 8.70
N LYS A 168 -5.61 -4.94 9.85
CA LYS A 168 -5.33 -5.53 11.17
C LYS A 168 -5.99 -6.90 11.32
N SER A 169 -7.23 -7.05 10.84
CA SER A 169 -7.95 -8.34 10.87
C SER A 169 -7.22 -9.41 10.06
N SER A 170 -6.79 -9.09 8.83
CA SER A 170 -6.02 -10.01 7.98
C SER A 170 -4.69 -10.39 8.61
N CYS A 171 -3.94 -9.41 9.13
CA CYS A 171 -2.66 -9.71 9.79
C CYS A 171 -2.84 -10.66 10.98
N TRP A 172 -3.86 -10.44 11.83
CA TRP A 172 -4.16 -11.35 12.93
C TRP A 172 -4.62 -12.74 12.47
N LYS A 173 -5.30 -12.84 11.33
CA LYS A 173 -5.67 -14.12 10.72
C LYS A 173 -4.45 -14.91 10.24
N PHE A 174 -3.46 -14.24 9.67
CA PHE A 174 -2.27 -14.86 9.07
C PHE A 174 -1.04 -14.91 9.99
N ILE A 175 -1.12 -14.35 11.21
CA ILE A 175 0.01 -14.32 12.15
C ILE A 175 0.55 -15.71 12.48
N ASP A 176 -0.32 -16.73 12.51
CA ASP A 176 0.02 -18.13 12.77
C ASP A 176 -0.02 -19.00 11.50
N SER A 177 0.14 -18.38 10.31
CA SER A 177 0.17 -19.10 9.04
C SER A 177 1.31 -20.13 8.98
N LYS A 178 1.19 -21.13 8.09
CA LYS A 178 2.30 -22.06 7.80
C LYS A 178 3.36 -21.43 6.89
N ASP A 179 3.01 -20.36 6.19
CA ASP A 179 3.94 -19.61 5.35
C ASP A 179 4.66 -18.55 6.19
N ILE A 180 5.99 -18.67 6.27
CA ILE A 180 6.82 -17.74 7.04
C ILE A 180 6.76 -16.31 6.47
N SER A 181 6.57 -16.15 5.15
CA SER A 181 6.44 -14.83 4.54
C SER A 181 5.14 -14.13 4.96
N GLU A 182 4.04 -14.90 5.09
CA GLU A 182 2.78 -14.39 5.65
C GLU A 182 2.96 -13.99 7.12
N GLN A 183 3.63 -14.82 7.94
CA GLN A 183 3.87 -14.48 9.34
C GLN A 183 4.75 -13.22 9.49
N ILE A 184 5.84 -13.12 8.72
CA ILE A 184 6.74 -11.95 8.72
C ILE A 184 5.96 -10.68 8.35
N MET A 185 5.19 -10.70 7.27
CA MET A 185 4.41 -9.53 6.85
C MET A 185 3.38 -9.15 7.91
N ALA A 186 2.70 -10.12 8.53
CA ALA A 186 1.72 -9.87 9.58
C ALA A 186 2.35 -9.14 10.79
N ILE A 187 3.49 -9.61 11.30
CA ILE A 187 4.14 -8.99 12.46
C ILE A 187 4.76 -7.63 12.13
N GLN A 188 5.25 -7.44 10.90
CA GLN A 188 5.80 -6.16 10.47
C GLN A 188 4.70 -5.09 10.39
N ILE A 189 3.56 -5.44 9.78
CA ILE A 189 2.43 -4.51 9.67
C ILE A 189 1.82 -4.23 11.04
N LEU A 190 1.55 -5.27 11.84
CA LEU A 190 0.97 -5.08 13.17
C LEU A 190 1.87 -4.22 14.07
N ALA A 191 3.20 -4.41 13.98
CA ALA A 191 4.15 -3.68 14.80
C ALA A 191 4.23 -2.17 14.49
N ASN A 192 3.85 -1.76 13.27
CA ASN A 192 3.80 -0.34 12.87
C ASN A 192 2.59 0.43 13.43
N PHE A 193 1.62 -0.27 14.04
CA PHE A 193 0.53 0.38 14.76
C PHE A 193 0.93 0.69 16.21
N GLU A 194 -0.06 1.07 17.02
CA GLU A 194 0.10 1.25 18.46
C GLU A 194 0.62 0.00 19.17
N GLN A 195 1.10 0.18 20.40
CA GLN A 195 1.56 -0.94 21.22
C GLN A 195 0.42 -1.93 21.50
N ASP A 196 0.67 -3.21 21.22
CA ASP A 196 -0.30 -4.29 21.39
C ASP A 196 0.32 -5.42 22.22
N VAL A 197 -0.22 -5.63 23.43
CA VAL A 197 0.27 -6.66 24.37
C VAL A 197 0.13 -8.07 23.81
N ASN A 198 -0.88 -8.35 22.99
CA ASN A 198 -1.04 -9.67 22.37
C ASN A 198 0.02 -9.87 21.29
N LEU A 199 0.33 -8.83 20.52
CA LEU A 199 1.42 -8.90 19.54
C LEU A 199 2.76 -9.11 20.23
N GLN A 200 3.04 -8.37 21.30
CA GLN A 200 4.28 -8.51 22.06
C GLN A 200 4.48 -9.94 22.59
N LYS A 201 3.42 -10.59 23.08
CA LYS A 201 3.46 -12.02 23.46
C LYS A 201 3.80 -12.92 22.28
N LYS A 202 3.17 -12.70 21.12
CA LYS A 202 3.47 -13.43 19.88
C LYS A 202 4.90 -13.23 19.40
N LEU A 203 5.45 -12.02 19.50
CA LEU A 203 6.84 -11.74 19.16
C LEU A 203 7.80 -12.53 20.06
N ILE A 204 7.52 -12.65 21.36
CA ILE A 204 8.31 -13.49 22.27
C ILE A 204 8.25 -14.96 21.83
N GLU A 205 7.06 -15.48 21.53
CA GLU A 205 6.90 -16.86 21.01
C GLU A 205 7.72 -17.07 19.73
N PHE A 206 7.65 -16.13 18.78
CA PHE A 206 8.33 -16.25 17.49
C PHE A 206 9.83 -16.13 17.59
N VAL A 207 10.39 -15.22 18.40
CA VAL A 207 11.85 -15.12 18.53
C VAL A 207 12.46 -16.38 19.16
N GLU A 208 11.67 -17.13 19.91
CA GLU A 208 12.07 -18.42 20.50
C GLU A 208 11.93 -19.60 19.55
N GLN A 209 10.90 -19.60 18.71
CA GLN A 209 10.55 -20.75 17.86
C GLN A 209 11.09 -20.67 16.44
N TRP A 210 11.21 -19.47 15.87
CA TRP A 210 11.65 -19.29 14.50
C TRP A 210 13.13 -19.64 14.34
N LYS A 211 13.50 -20.08 13.14
CA LYS A 211 14.91 -20.26 12.76
C LYS A 211 15.64 -18.91 12.83
N ASP A 212 16.93 -18.97 13.15
CA ASP A 212 17.75 -17.77 13.36
C ASP A 212 17.71 -16.79 12.19
N GLU A 213 17.68 -17.30 10.95
CA GLU A 213 17.57 -16.50 9.71
C GLU A 213 16.33 -15.58 9.64
N TYR A 214 15.29 -15.85 10.43
CA TYR A 214 14.08 -15.03 10.47
C TYR A 214 13.94 -14.17 11.74
N LYS A 215 14.80 -14.36 12.75
CA LYS A 215 14.68 -13.67 14.03
C LYS A 215 14.88 -12.17 13.92
N GLY A 216 15.66 -11.71 12.95
CA GLY A 216 15.81 -10.27 12.67
C GLY A 216 14.45 -9.60 12.49
N TRP A 217 13.55 -10.18 11.69
CA TRP A 217 12.20 -9.63 11.49
C TRP A 217 11.41 -9.50 12.80
N VAL A 218 11.52 -10.49 13.68
CA VAL A 218 10.85 -10.47 14.99
C VAL A 218 11.44 -9.38 15.87
N ILE A 219 12.77 -9.29 15.94
CA ILE A 219 13.48 -8.30 16.78
C ILE A 219 13.21 -6.87 16.31
N SER A 220 13.21 -6.62 15.00
CA SER A 220 12.74 -5.33 14.44
C SER A 220 11.31 -5.01 14.89
N SER A 221 10.39 -5.97 14.81
CA SER A 221 9.01 -5.77 15.27
C SER A 221 8.91 -5.51 16.78
N MET A 222 9.78 -6.12 17.60
CA MET A 222 9.86 -5.80 19.03
C MET A 222 10.31 -4.35 19.27
N ALA A 223 11.27 -3.87 18.48
CA ALA A 223 11.77 -2.49 18.53
C ALA A 223 10.67 -1.49 18.14
N LEU A 224 9.94 -1.75 17.04
CA LEU A 224 8.80 -0.92 16.60
C LEU A 224 7.71 -0.83 17.67
N GLN A 225 7.44 -1.93 18.37
CA GLN A 225 6.51 -1.98 19.50
C GLN A 225 7.06 -1.36 20.80
N LYS A 226 8.31 -0.88 20.79
CA LYS A 226 9.04 -0.33 21.94
C LYS A 226 8.91 -1.22 23.17
N MET A 227 9.12 -2.53 22.96
CA MET A 227 9.06 -3.52 24.02
C MET A 227 10.12 -3.24 25.08
N SER A 228 9.81 -3.60 26.33
CA SER A 228 10.75 -3.52 27.46
C SER A 228 11.12 -4.93 27.92
N GLN A 229 12.16 -5.01 28.77
CA GLN A 229 12.66 -6.28 29.32
C GLN A 229 13.21 -7.19 28.21
N LEU A 230 13.89 -6.60 27.23
CA LEU A 230 14.42 -7.30 26.07
C LEU A 230 15.73 -8.04 26.37
N LYS A 231 16.58 -7.54 27.28
CA LYS A 231 17.85 -8.18 27.67
C LYS A 231 17.73 -9.69 28.00
N PRO A 232 16.83 -10.15 28.89
CA PRO A 232 16.70 -11.58 29.19
C PRO A 232 16.25 -12.42 27.99
N ILE A 233 15.62 -11.81 26.98
CA ILE A 233 15.13 -12.48 25.78
C ILE A 233 16.23 -12.54 24.70
N LEU A 234 16.90 -11.41 24.45
CA LEU A 234 17.78 -11.21 23.30
C LEU A 234 19.24 -11.60 23.56
N SER A 235 19.70 -11.61 24.81
CA SER A 235 21.09 -11.92 25.16
C SER A 235 21.59 -13.26 24.62
N LYS A 236 20.73 -14.29 24.59
CA LYS A 236 21.05 -15.62 24.04
C LYS A 236 21.27 -15.64 22.52
N TYR A 237 20.85 -14.59 21.81
CA TYR A 237 20.97 -14.48 20.35
C TYR A 237 22.09 -13.53 19.91
N TYR A 238 22.74 -12.83 20.83
CA TYR A 238 23.77 -11.83 20.51
C TYR A 238 25.00 -12.43 19.80
N GLU A 239 25.31 -13.70 20.05
CA GLU A 239 26.44 -14.37 19.39
C GLU A 239 26.16 -14.68 17.90
N ILE A 240 24.92 -14.49 17.42
CA ILE A 240 24.57 -14.66 16.01
C ILE A 240 24.93 -13.36 15.27
N GLU A 241 25.98 -13.44 14.44
CA GLU A 241 26.64 -12.27 13.84
C GLU A 241 25.66 -11.28 13.17
N PHE A 242 24.78 -11.77 12.31
CA PHE A 242 23.82 -10.93 11.57
C PHE A 242 22.68 -10.38 12.45
N LEU A 243 22.57 -10.80 13.71
CA LEU A 243 21.58 -10.28 14.67
C LEU A 243 22.16 -9.23 15.62
N LYS A 244 23.48 -9.03 15.66
CA LYS A 244 24.12 -8.13 16.65
C LYS A 244 23.59 -6.70 16.58
N GLU A 245 23.65 -6.08 15.41
CA GLU A 245 23.26 -4.68 15.21
C GLU A 245 21.77 -4.46 15.53
N ILE A 246 20.91 -5.36 15.05
CA ILE A 246 19.46 -5.27 15.26
C ILE A 246 19.06 -5.54 16.72
N ILE A 247 19.77 -6.40 17.43
CA ILE A 247 19.57 -6.60 18.88
C ILE A 247 19.92 -5.32 19.63
N ILE A 248 21.06 -4.71 19.30
CA ILE A 248 21.49 -3.45 19.91
C ILE A 248 20.44 -2.36 19.65
N GLU A 249 20.00 -2.18 18.40
CA GLU A 249 18.97 -1.19 18.04
C GLU A 249 17.67 -1.40 18.83
N ALA A 250 17.19 -2.64 18.93
CA ALA A 250 15.98 -2.95 19.70
C ALA A 250 16.13 -2.62 21.19
N LEU A 251 17.29 -2.90 21.77
CA LEU A 251 17.60 -2.57 23.17
C LEU A 251 17.68 -1.06 23.41
N GLU A 252 18.18 -0.28 22.44
CA GLU A 252 18.26 1.19 22.52
C GLU A 252 16.90 1.89 22.37
N ILE A 253 16.02 1.29 21.57
CA ILE A 253 14.65 1.81 21.40
C ILE A 253 13.77 1.46 22.62
N SER A 254 14.15 0.45 23.40
CA SER A 254 13.43 0.03 24.61
C SER A 254 13.32 1.18 25.63
N PRO A 255 12.15 1.34 26.27
CA PRO A 255 11.99 2.32 27.36
C PRO A 255 12.65 1.87 28.68
N SER A 256 13.27 0.69 28.74
CA SER A 256 13.92 0.15 29.94
C SER A 256 15.36 0.63 30.10
N GLU A 257 15.70 1.22 31.24
CA GLU A 257 17.10 1.61 31.56
C GLU A 257 18.04 0.39 31.55
N GLU A 258 17.57 -0.78 31.99
CA GLU A 258 18.39 -2.00 31.96
C GLU A 258 18.74 -2.46 30.54
N ASP A 259 17.78 -2.32 29.61
CA ASP A 259 18.01 -2.68 28.20
C ASP A 259 19.01 -1.72 27.56
N ASN A 260 18.86 -0.41 27.81
CA ASN A 260 19.75 0.64 27.32
C ASN A 260 21.20 0.46 27.84
N ASN A 261 21.37 0.25 29.15
CA ASN A 261 22.68 -0.01 29.74
C ASN A 261 23.35 -1.27 29.16
N TYR A 262 22.55 -2.29 28.83
CA TYR A 262 23.06 -3.49 28.18
C TYR A 262 23.48 -3.21 26.73
N ALA A 263 22.72 -2.42 25.98
CA ALA A 263 23.10 -2.00 24.62
C ALA A 263 24.46 -1.27 24.60
N GLU A 264 24.70 -0.32 25.50
CA GLU A 264 25.99 0.38 25.64
C GLU A 264 27.15 -0.60 25.94
N ALA A 265 26.91 -1.56 26.81
CA ALA A 265 27.88 -2.60 27.14
C ALA A 265 28.18 -3.56 25.97
N LEU A 266 27.24 -3.74 25.04
CA LEU A 266 27.45 -4.53 23.83
C LEU A 266 28.22 -3.73 22.78
N LYS A 267 27.89 -2.45 22.57
CA LYS A 267 28.60 -1.56 21.64
C LYS A 267 30.09 -1.46 21.94
N SER A 268 30.45 -1.30 23.21
CA SER A 268 31.86 -1.26 23.65
C SER A 268 32.66 -2.55 23.42
N LYS A 269 32.00 -3.68 23.07
CA LYS A 269 32.67 -4.93 22.71
C LYS A 269 32.85 -5.10 21.20
N MET A 270 32.22 -4.25 20.39
CA MET A 270 32.34 -4.26 18.93
C MET A 270 33.51 -3.39 18.44
N ASP A 271 33.94 -2.42 19.25
CA ASP A 271 35.15 -1.61 19.06
C ASP A 271 36.43 -2.38 19.45
#